data_AF-J3E685-F1
#
_entry.id   AF-J3E685-F1
#
_cell.length_a   1.000
_cell.length_b   1.000
_cell.length_c   1.000
_cell.angle_alpha   90.00
_cell.angle_beta   90.00
_cell.angle_gamma   90.00
#
_symmetry.space_group_name_H-M   'P 1'
#
loop_
_entity.id
_entity.type
_entity.pdbx_description
1 polymer ?
#
loop_
_entity_poly.entity_id
_entity_poly.type
_entity_poly.pdbx_seq_one_letter_code
_entity_poly.pdbx_strand_id
1 'polypeptide(L)' 'AKAGIGSWAQLFLKFAISHPAVTTVIPATGRPERQLDQLKAGHEPLLSQAQQQALIQQFG' A
#
# COMPACT_ATOMS: atom_id res chain seq x y z
N ALA A 1 -1.80 -14.13 -1.12
CA ALA A 1 -0.77 -14.35 -0.09
C ALA A 1 0.67 -14.09 -0.61
N LYS A 2 0.98 -12.93 -1.21
CA LYS A 2 2.34 -12.64 -1.73
C LYS A 2 2.92 -11.25 -1.36
N ALA A 3 2.10 -10.35 -0.81
CA ALA A 3 2.50 -8.97 -0.47
C ALA A 3 2.05 -8.53 0.95
N GLY A 4 1.68 -9.47 1.83
CA GLY A 4 1.37 -9.15 3.23
C GLY A 4 0.17 -8.23 3.51
N ILE A 5 -0.74 -8.05 2.56
CA ILE A 5 -1.87 -7.11 2.69
C ILE A 5 -2.99 -7.72 3.54
N GLY A 6 -3.27 -7.08 4.68
CA GLY A 6 -4.39 -7.41 5.57
C GLY A 6 -5.52 -6.37 5.60
N SER A 7 -5.34 -5.21 4.95
CA SER A 7 -6.35 -4.15 4.92
C SER A 7 -6.31 -3.33 3.63
N TRP A 8 -7.40 -2.61 3.33
CA TRP A 8 -7.46 -1.66 2.21
C TRP A 8 -6.47 -0.52 2.35
N ALA A 9 -6.26 -0.01 3.57
CA ALA A 9 -5.26 1.02 3.82
C ALA A 9 -3.87 0.52 3.43
N GLN A 10 -3.51 -0.70 3.82
CA GLN A 10 -2.24 -1.30 3.45
C GLN A 10 -2.11 -1.49 1.93
N LEU A 11 -3.17 -1.92 1.24
CA LEU A 11 -3.19 -2.08 -0.22
C LEU A 11 -2.87 -0.76 -0.92
N PHE A 12 -3.58 0.32 -0.59
CA PHE A 12 -3.43 1.60 -1.28
C PHE A 12 -2.12 2.32 -0.92
N LEU A 13 -1.63 2.16 0.32
CA LEU A 13 -0.31 2.66 0.68
C LEU A 13 0.80 1.91 -0.04
N LYS A 14 0.72 0.58 -0.14
CA LYS A 14 1.62 -0.22 -0.97
C LYS A 14 1.53 0.20 -2.44
N PHE A 15 0.34 0.42 -2.98
CA PHE A 15 0.17 0.88 -4.36
C PHE A 15 0.90 2.21 -4.62
N ALA A 16 0.76 3.19 -3.72
CA ALA A 16 1.44 4.48 -3.84
C ALA A 16 2.97 4.34 -3.79
N ILE A 17 3.53 3.66 -2.76
CA ILE A 17 4.99 3.53 -2.60
C ILE A 17 5.64 2.58 -3.63
N SER A 18 4.85 1.73 -4.30
CA SER A 18 5.38 0.82 -5.34
C SER A 18 5.71 1.54 -6.66
N HIS A 19 5.24 2.78 -6.86
CA HIS A 19 5.59 3.55 -8.05
C HIS A 19 7.07 4.00 -7.97
N PRO A 20 7.90 3.78 -9.01
CA PRO A 20 9.34 4.02 -8.92
C PRO A 20 9.74 5.48 -8.66
N ALA A 21 8.87 6.44 -8.96
CA ALA A 21 9.09 7.86 -8.65
C ALA A 21 8.72 8.26 -7.21
N VAL A 22 8.11 7.38 -6.41
CA VAL A 22 7.68 7.67 -5.03
C VAL A 22 8.73 7.18 -4.05
N THR A 23 9.31 8.10 -3.27
CA THR A 23 10.37 7.78 -2.31
C THR A 23 9.85 7.56 -0.89
N THR A 24 8.69 8.13 -0.56
CA THR A 24 8.07 8.07 0.76
C THR A 24 6.58 8.33 0.65
N VAL A 25 5.80 7.65 1.49
CA VAL A 25 4.37 7.90 1.66
C VAL A 25 4.12 8.24 3.13
N ILE A 26 3.46 9.36 3.40
CA ILE A 26 3.13 9.83 4.74
C ILE A 26 1.61 9.77 4.90
N PRO A 27 1.06 8.72 5.52
CA PRO A 27 -0.38 8.62 5.68
C PRO A 27 -0.85 9.39 6.92
N ALA A 28 -1.99 10.06 6.80
CA ALA A 28 -2.60 10.82 7.89
C ALA A 28 -3.69 10.00 8.59
N THR A 29 -3.65 9.97 9.92
CA THR A 29 -4.71 9.41 10.76
C THR A 29 -4.65 10.01 12.16
N GLY A 30 -5.81 10.28 12.78
CA GLY A 30 -5.89 10.67 14.18
C GLY A 30 -6.11 9.49 15.14
N ARG A 31 -6.16 8.26 14.62
CA ARG A 31 -6.45 7.04 15.40
C ARG A 31 -5.23 6.13 15.47
N PRO A 32 -4.73 5.80 16.68
CA PRO A 32 -3.56 4.93 16.85
C PRO A 32 -3.73 3.54 16.22
N GLU A 33 -4.93 2.96 16.29
CA GLU A 33 -5.17 1.62 15.73
C GLU A 33 -5.03 1.60 14.20
N ARG A 34 -5.47 2.68 13.53
CA ARG A 34 -5.26 2.86 12.08
C ARG A 34 -3.80 3.12 11.75
N GLN A 35 -3.09 3.86 12.59
CA GLN A 35 -1.66 4.11 12.38
C GLN A 35 -0.87 2.80 12.42
N LEU A 36 -1.15 1.94 13.41
CA LEU A 36 -0.55 0.60 13.50
C LEU A 36 -0.85 -0.26 12.28
N ASP A 37 -2.07 -0.20 11.74
CA ASP A 37 -2.44 -0.90 10.51
C ASP A 37 -1.72 -0.35 9.27
N GLN A 38 -1.64 0.98 9.12
CA GLN A 38 -0.97 1.63 8.01
C GLN A 38 0.53 1.35 7.97
N LEU A 39 1.18 1.30 9.14
CA LEU A 39 2.62 0.98 9.25
C LEU A 39 2.94 -0.42 8.69
N LYS A 40 2.00 -1.37 8.75
CA LYS A 40 2.17 -2.71 8.16
C LYS A 40 2.36 -2.68 6.63
N ALA A 41 1.94 -1.62 5.96
CA ALA A 41 2.14 -1.46 4.52
C ALA A 41 3.64 -1.38 4.14
N GLY A 42 4.49 -0.91 5.06
CA GLY A 42 5.95 -0.82 4.87
C GLY A 42 6.70 -2.14 5.10
N HIS A 43 6.02 -3.19 5.52
CA HIS A 43 6.58 -4.54 5.68
C HIS A 43 6.14 -5.45 4.53
N GLU A 44 6.85 -6.57 4.31
CA GLU A 44 6.65 -7.48 3.15
C GLU A 44 6.92 -6.80 1.79
N PRO A 45 7.09 -7.56 0.70
CA PRO A 45 7.33 -6.98 -0.62
C PRO A 45 6.26 -5.96 -1.05
N LEU A 46 6.70 -4.98 -1.83
CA LEU A 46 5.83 -4.03 -2.52
C LEU A 46 5.09 -4.71 -3.68
N LEU A 47 4.14 -3.99 -4.28
CA LEU A 47 3.42 -4.51 -5.45
C LEU A 47 4.35 -4.53 -6.66
N SER A 48 4.25 -5.59 -7.45
CA SER A 48 4.87 -5.61 -8.78
C SER A 48 4.11 -4.68 -9.73
N GLN A 49 4.76 -4.31 -10.83
CA GLN A 49 4.13 -3.51 -11.89
C GLN A 49 2.84 -4.17 -12.41
N ALA A 50 2.83 -5.50 -12.58
CA ALA A 50 1.63 -6.23 -13.00
C ALA A 50 0.48 -6.12 -11.97
N GLN A 51 0.80 -6.15 -10.68
CA GLN A 51 -0.19 -5.98 -9.62
C GLN A 51 -0.72 -4.54 -9.56
N GLN A 52 0.14 -3.53 -9.74
CA GLN A 52 -0.31 -2.14 -9.85
C GLN A 52 -1.23 -1.93 -11.06
N GLN A 53 -0.89 -2.49 -12.22
CA GLN A 53 -1.73 -2.41 -13.42
C GLN A 53 -3.08 -3.09 -13.23
N ALA A 54 -3.13 -4.25 -12.57
CA ALA A 54 -4.40 -4.91 -12.26
C ALA A 54 -5.32 -4.03 -11.39
N LEU A 55 -4.76 -3.32 -10.40
CA LEU A 55 -5.54 -2.37 -9.59
C LEU A 55 -6.03 -1.17 -10.40
N ILE A 56 -5.19 -0.64 -11.31
CA ILE A 56 -5.60 0.45 -12.21
C ILE A 56 -6.77 -0.02 -13.10
N GLN A 57 -6.72 -1.22 -13.67
CA GLN A 57 -7.81 -1.75 -14.49
C GLN A 57 -9.10 -1.99 -13.69
N GLN A 58 -8.99 -2.27 -12.40
CA GLN A 58 -10.14 -2.53 -11.55
C GLN A 58 -10.82 -1.24 -11.02
N PHE A 59 -10.06 -0.17 -10.82
CA PHE A 59 -10.53 1.06 -10.14
C PHE A 59 -10.41 2.35 -10.96
N GLY A 60 -9.76 2.31 -12.14
CA GLY A 60 -9.66 3.42 -13.09
C GLY A 60 -10.76 3.39 -14.14
#